data_AF-A0A935I1E2-F1
#
_entry.id   AF-A0A935I1E2-F1
#
_cell.length_a   1.000
_cell.length_b   1.000
_cell.length_c   1.000
_cell.angle_alpha   90.00
_cell.angle_beta   90.00
_cell.angle_gamma   90.00
#
_symmetry.space_group_name_H-M   'P 1'
#
loop_
_entity.id
_entity.type
_entity.pdbx_description
1 polymer ?
#
loop_
_entity_poly.entity_id
_entity_poly.type
_entity_poly.pdbx_seq_one_letter_code
_entity_poly.pdbx_strand_id
1 'polypeptide(L)'
;MSSGGYVIIILGVIVGIALIAGIAILSSSCPFIYSMNGSKYIFDAEPYGGSVSEGLKKTDYSRLEHLEAVGGKYKLLMQNETDETQYTDEMKLLVVEHPANTEAAPDISGKMSVFEKAIPPLSVTDENGKDITLFFNKRDIVQWQTDMQDKALYETKRLKHELIFKFPKPKDAKKVKLLVNAGTAQWGEYMLKEMLDIRGNKVDTWYDDINKKGIEMLKLYQFVEREELFILKANILENGRWINRGSISAGGPYIDEDRIIEVEYRKCHRRYSLH
;
A
#
# COMPACT_ATOMS: atom_id res chain seq x y z
N MET A 1 -33.86 -2.23 60.15
CA MET A 1 -32.55 -2.46 59.51
C MET A 1 -32.46 -3.95 59.19
N SER A 2 -32.74 -4.31 57.94
CA SER A 2 -32.66 -5.67 57.42
C SER A 2 -31.80 -5.59 56.16
N SER A 3 -30.56 -6.08 56.28
CA SER A 3 -29.57 -6.15 55.21
C SER A 3 -29.79 -7.46 54.43
N GLY A 4 -30.51 -7.39 53.31
CA GLY A 4 -30.61 -8.47 52.34
C GLY A 4 -29.40 -8.42 51.39
N GLY A 5 -28.42 -9.30 51.60
CA GLY A 5 -27.28 -9.47 50.71
C GLY A 5 -27.67 -10.29 49.47
N TYR A 6 -27.38 -9.77 48.28
CA TYR A 6 -27.51 -10.51 47.04
C TYR A 6 -26.21 -11.27 46.76
N VAL A 7 -26.31 -12.61 46.69
CA VAL A 7 -25.25 -13.46 46.15
C VAL A 7 -25.48 -13.57 44.64
N ILE A 8 -24.65 -12.87 43.87
CA ILE A 8 -24.64 -13.02 42.40
C ILE A 8 -23.73 -14.22 42.10
N ILE A 9 -24.34 -15.31 41.66
CA ILE A 9 -23.65 -16.46 41.08
C ILE A 9 -23.27 -16.06 39.65
N ILE A 10 -21.99 -15.76 39.42
CA ILE A 10 -21.45 -15.62 38.06
C ILE A 10 -21.19 -17.03 37.54
N LEU A 11 -22.15 -17.59 36.80
CA LEU A 11 -21.92 -18.74 35.93
C LEU A 11 -21.06 -18.25 34.74
N GLY A 12 -19.84 -18.78 34.67
CA GLY A 12 -18.93 -18.49 33.59
C GLY A 12 -19.49 -18.93 32.24
N VAL A 13 -19.31 -18.08 31.23
CA VAL A 13 -19.15 -18.52 29.86
C VAL A 13 -17.79 -18.00 29.41
N ILE A 14 -16.80 -18.88 29.38
CA ILE A 14 -15.57 -18.66 28.61
C ILE A 14 -16.01 -18.78 27.15
N VAL A 15 -16.53 -17.69 26.59
CA VAL A 15 -16.53 -17.51 25.15
C VAL A 15 -15.11 -17.10 24.81
N GLY A 16 -14.35 -18.00 24.20
CA GLY A 16 -13.15 -17.64 23.47
C GLY A 16 -13.59 -16.73 22.32
N ILE A 17 -13.68 -15.44 22.60
CA ILE A 17 -13.93 -14.43 21.59
C ILE A 17 -12.64 -14.33 20.78
N ALA A 18 -12.57 -15.08 19.67
CA ALA A 18 -11.84 -14.59 18.53
C ALA A 18 -12.54 -13.28 18.15
N LEU A 19 -11.99 -12.15 18.60
CA LEU A 19 -12.34 -10.82 18.11
C LEU A 19 -11.85 -10.77 16.66
N ILE A 20 -12.56 -11.47 15.77
CA ILE A 20 -12.66 -11.04 14.39
C ILE A 20 -13.54 -9.80 14.50
N ALA A 21 -12.89 -8.65 14.70
CA ALA A 21 -13.56 -7.38 14.54
C ALA A 21 -14.20 -7.44 13.16
N GLY A 22 -15.53 -7.38 13.12
CA GLY A 22 -16.28 -7.25 11.89
C GLY A 22 -15.91 -5.92 11.26
N ILE A 23 -14.83 -5.93 10.48
CA ILE A 23 -14.63 -4.96 9.43
C ILE A 23 -15.79 -5.20 8.49
N ALA A 24 -16.65 -4.21 8.30
CA ALA A 24 -17.54 -4.22 7.15
C ALA A 24 -16.62 -4.17 5.93
N ILE A 25 -16.31 -5.34 5.36
CA ILE A 25 -15.40 -5.47 4.23
C ILE A 25 -16.17 -4.89 3.03
N LEU A 26 -15.94 -3.59 2.78
CA LEU A 26 -16.23 -3.00 1.49
C LEU A 26 -15.44 -3.81 0.46
N SER A 27 -16.10 -4.16 -0.63
CA SER A 27 -15.60 -5.04 -1.70
C SER A 27 -14.13 -4.78 -2.05
N SER A 28 -13.26 -5.60 -1.48
CA SER A 28 -11.86 -5.70 -1.86
C SER A 28 -11.71 -6.78 -2.92
N SER A 29 -11.08 -6.42 -4.04
CA SER A 29 -10.77 -7.39 -5.10
C SER A 29 -9.55 -8.25 -4.84
N CYS A 30 -8.92 -8.08 -3.67
CA CYS A 30 -7.71 -8.79 -3.26
C CYS A 30 -8.06 -10.05 -2.44
N PRO A 31 -7.30 -11.15 -2.58
CA PRO A 31 -7.34 -12.25 -1.63
C PRO A 31 -6.76 -11.78 -0.30
N PHE A 32 -7.15 -12.43 0.78
CA PHE A 32 -6.53 -12.24 2.08
C PHE A 32 -5.55 -13.38 2.29
N ILE A 33 -4.28 -13.04 2.49
CA ILE A 33 -3.22 -14.00 2.82
C ILE A 33 -2.91 -13.90 4.29
N TYR A 34 -3.00 -15.06 4.95
CA TYR A 34 -2.65 -15.23 6.34
C TYR A 34 -1.47 -16.17 6.51
N SER A 35 -0.55 -15.81 7.39
CA SER A 35 0.60 -16.61 7.75
C SER A 35 0.40 -17.32 9.07
N MET A 36 0.77 -18.60 9.12
CA MET A 36 0.83 -19.36 10.38
C MET A 36 2.08 -18.98 11.16
N ASN A 37 1.90 -18.44 12.37
CA ASN A 37 2.99 -18.00 13.24
C ASN A 37 3.40 -19.03 14.31
N GLY A 38 3.16 -20.32 14.06
CA GLY A 38 3.31 -21.38 15.07
C GLY A 38 2.05 -21.68 15.89
N SER A 39 1.14 -20.72 16.03
CA SER A 39 -0.08 -20.90 16.85
C SER A 39 -1.38 -20.62 16.11
N LYS A 40 -1.43 -19.54 15.31
CA LYS A 40 -2.62 -19.10 14.60
C LYS A 40 -2.24 -18.47 13.26
N TYR A 41 -3.25 -18.31 12.41
CA TYR A 41 -3.14 -17.54 11.18
C TYR A 41 -3.25 -16.04 11.51
N ILE A 42 -2.31 -15.23 11.01
CA ILE A 42 -2.27 -13.77 11.14
C ILE A 42 -2.27 -13.15 9.74
N PHE A 43 -3.09 -12.12 9.55
CA PHE A 43 -3.18 -11.41 8.28
C PHE A 43 -1.84 -10.76 7.94
N ASP A 44 -1.36 -11.01 6.72
CA ASP A 44 -0.03 -10.59 6.28
C ASP A 44 -0.07 -9.83 4.97
N ALA A 45 -1.06 -10.08 4.11
CA ALA A 45 -1.07 -9.48 2.79
C ALA A 45 -2.44 -9.53 2.11
N GLU A 46 -2.59 -8.60 1.17
CA GLU A 46 -3.72 -8.48 0.25
C GLU A 46 -3.22 -8.06 -1.14
N PRO A 47 -2.61 -8.99 -1.86
CA PRO A 47 -1.94 -8.69 -3.11
C PRO A 47 -2.92 -8.38 -4.25
N TYR A 48 -2.36 -7.78 -5.30
CA TYR A 48 -2.94 -7.61 -6.63
C TYR A 48 -4.28 -6.86 -6.72
N GLY A 49 -4.55 -5.96 -5.78
CA GLY A 49 -5.73 -5.10 -5.82
C GLY A 49 -5.92 -4.35 -7.14
N GLY A 50 -7.17 -4.31 -7.61
CA GLY A 50 -7.54 -3.71 -8.89
C GLY A 50 -7.31 -4.57 -10.13
N SER A 51 -6.82 -5.80 -9.99
CA SER A 51 -6.68 -6.77 -11.09
C SER A 51 -8.01 -7.46 -11.43
N VAL A 52 -9.02 -6.67 -11.77
CA VAL A 52 -10.42 -7.11 -11.99
C VAL A 52 -10.68 -7.79 -13.34
N SER A 53 -9.68 -7.86 -14.23
CA SER A 53 -9.77 -8.56 -15.52
C SER A 53 -8.43 -9.15 -15.93
N GLU A 54 -8.44 -10.10 -16.87
CA GLU A 54 -7.21 -10.74 -17.37
C GLU A 54 -6.21 -9.72 -17.94
N GLY A 55 -6.70 -8.67 -18.62
CA GLY A 55 -5.87 -7.59 -19.13
C GLY A 55 -5.18 -6.77 -18.03
N LEU A 56 -5.70 -6.82 -16.80
CA LEU A 56 -5.18 -6.12 -15.62
C LEU A 56 -4.42 -7.05 -14.66
N LYS A 57 -4.15 -8.29 -15.06
CA LYS A 57 -3.33 -9.19 -14.26
C LYS A 57 -1.94 -8.58 -14.02
N LYS A 58 -1.45 -8.72 -12.79
CA LYS A 58 -0.14 -8.24 -12.38
C LYS A 58 0.47 -9.19 -11.36
N THR A 59 1.79 -9.20 -11.30
CA THR A 59 2.52 -9.83 -10.20
C THR A 59 2.61 -8.84 -9.06
N ASP A 60 2.28 -9.28 -7.85
CA ASP A 60 2.48 -8.51 -6.63
C ASP A 60 3.44 -9.25 -5.69
N TYR A 61 4.10 -8.49 -4.83
CA TYR A 61 5.13 -8.98 -3.93
C TYR A 61 4.80 -8.54 -2.51
N SER A 62 4.29 -9.48 -1.74
CA SER A 62 3.92 -9.25 -0.35
C SER A 62 4.92 -9.84 0.61
N ARG A 63 5.19 -9.08 1.68
CA ARG A 63 6.06 -9.53 2.77
C ARG A 63 5.24 -10.34 3.76
N LEU A 64 5.74 -11.51 4.13
CA LEU A 64 5.07 -12.41 5.07
C LEU A 64 5.71 -12.25 6.46
N GLU A 65 5.30 -11.20 7.18
CA GLU A 65 5.94 -10.78 8.44
C GLU A 65 5.71 -11.78 9.59
N HIS A 66 4.59 -12.49 9.56
CA HIS A 66 4.20 -13.40 10.63
C HIS A 66 4.48 -14.88 10.31
N LEU A 67 5.10 -15.17 9.17
CA LEU A 67 5.31 -16.54 8.71
C LEU A 67 6.43 -17.24 9.48
N GLU A 68 6.06 -18.32 10.18
CA GLU A 68 7.00 -19.19 10.87
C GLU A 68 6.91 -20.64 10.35
N ALA A 69 8.01 -21.37 10.47
CA ALA A 69 8.05 -22.79 10.12
C ALA A 69 7.39 -23.62 11.23
N VAL A 70 6.31 -24.34 10.90
CA VAL A 70 5.58 -25.22 11.83
C VAL A 70 5.75 -26.67 11.42
N GLY A 71 6.57 -27.41 12.18
CA GLY A 71 6.89 -28.81 11.86
C GLY A 71 7.64 -28.95 10.53
N GLY A 72 8.59 -28.04 10.27
CA GLY A 72 9.39 -28.04 9.04
C GLY A 72 8.63 -27.59 7.77
N LYS A 73 7.45 -26.99 7.92
CA LYS A 73 6.64 -26.48 6.80
C LYS A 73 6.20 -25.06 7.06
N TYR A 74 6.21 -24.23 6.02
CA TYR A 74 5.50 -22.96 6.00
C TYR A 74 4.04 -23.19 5.62
N LYS A 75 3.12 -22.57 6.35
CA LYS A 75 1.68 -22.68 6.09
C LYS A 75 1.10 -21.30 5.87
N LEU A 76 0.47 -21.14 4.71
CA LEU A 76 -0.27 -19.96 4.32
C LEU A 76 -1.74 -20.36 4.14
N LEU A 77 -2.62 -19.42 4.43
CA LEU A 77 -4.05 -19.53 4.19
C LEU A 77 -4.45 -18.36 3.31
N MET A 78 -5.02 -18.66 2.15
CA MET A 78 -5.53 -17.68 1.19
C MET A 78 -7.05 -17.77 1.20
N GLN A 79 -7.74 -16.66 1.42
CA GLN A 79 -9.20 -16.62 1.48
C GLN A 79 -9.78 -15.50 0.62
N ASN A 80 -10.94 -15.78 0.05
CA ASN A 80 -11.83 -14.76 -0.47
C ASN A 80 -12.75 -14.36 0.68
N GLU A 81 -12.56 -13.17 1.23
CA GLU A 81 -13.42 -12.63 2.30
C GLU A 81 -14.47 -11.66 1.78
N THR A 82 -14.48 -11.44 0.47
CA THR A 82 -15.38 -10.54 -0.26
C THR A 82 -16.24 -11.34 -1.23
N ASP A 83 -17.36 -10.75 -1.66
CA ASP A 83 -18.27 -11.35 -2.65
C ASP A 83 -17.68 -11.22 -4.07
N GLU A 84 -16.54 -11.87 -4.28
CA GLU A 84 -15.76 -11.81 -5.51
C GLU A 84 -15.18 -13.17 -5.89
N THR A 85 -15.14 -13.44 -7.20
CA THR A 85 -14.43 -14.62 -7.74
C THR A 85 -13.01 -14.22 -8.11
N GLN A 86 -12.04 -14.82 -7.43
CA GLN A 86 -10.63 -14.53 -7.62
C GLN A 86 -9.96 -15.62 -8.45
N TYR A 87 -9.13 -15.20 -9.42
CA TYR A 87 -8.32 -16.09 -10.24
C TYR A 87 -6.84 -15.78 -10.00
N THR A 88 -6.07 -16.80 -9.63
CA THR A 88 -4.64 -16.69 -9.37
C THR A 88 -3.88 -17.64 -10.28
N ASP A 89 -3.08 -17.09 -11.19
CA ASP A 89 -2.27 -17.89 -12.12
C ASP A 89 -1.15 -18.65 -11.39
N GLU A 90 -0.49 -17.98 -10.44
CA GLU A 90 0.68 -18.51 -9.75
C GLU A 90 0.84 -17.90 -8.35
N MET A 91 1.27 -18.73 -7.39
CA MET A 91 1.72 -18.29 -6.08
C MET A 91 3.08 -18.92 -5.77
N LYS A 92 4.05 -18.10 -5.37
CA LYS A 92 5.42 -18.52 -5.04
C LYS A 92 5.85 -17.95 -3.71
N LEU A 93 6.53 -18.77 -2.91
CA LEU A 93 7.28 -18.30 -1.76
C LEU A 93 8.70 -17.92 -2.21
N LEU A 94 9.04 -16.64 -2.10
CA LEU A 94 10.38 -16.13 -2.38
C LEU A 94 11.14 -15.99 -1.07
N VAL A 95 12.32 -16.62 -0.99
CA VAL A 95 13.22 -16.49 0.15
C VAL A 95 14.35 -15.55 -0.24
N VAL A 96 14.50 -14.46 0.50
CA VAL A 96 15.58 -13.48 0.31
C VAL A 96 16.55 -13.62 1.47
N GLU A 97 17.70 -14.25 1.21
CA GLU A 97 18.78 -14.31 2.19
C GLU A 97 19.51 -12.96 2.25
N HIS A 98 19.69 -12.43 3.44
CA HIS A 98 20.38 -11.17 3.68
C HIS A 98 21.09 -11.18 5.04
N PRO A 99 22.08 -10.28 5.27
CA PRO A 99 22.76 -10.19 6.56
C PRO A 99 21.82 -9.99 7.76
N ALA A 100 22.31 -10.30 8.96
CA ALA A 100 21.61 -9.95 10.18
C ALA A 100 21.45 -8.42 10.30
N ASN A 101 20.33 -7.97 10.88
CA ASN A 101 19.96 -6.55 11.04
C ASN A 101 19.74 -5.78 9.72
N THR A 102 19.45 -6.48 8.62
CA THR A 102 18.91 -5.89 7.39
C THR A 102 17.50 -6.39 7.12
N GLU A 103 16.80 -5.71 6.21
CA GLU A 103 15.49 -6.06 5.69
C GLU A 103 15.52 -6.02 4.16
N ALA A 104 14.50 -6.57 3.50
CA ALA A 104 14.38 -6.56 2.04
C ALA A 104 13.00 -6.08 1.62
N ALA A 105 12.94 -5.25 0.58
CA ALA A 105 11.71 -4.79 -0.03
C ALA A 105 11.85 -4.73 -1.57
N PRO A 106 10.75 -4.97 -2.31
CA PRO A 106 10.74 -4.88 -3.76
C PRO A 106 10.60 -3.43 -4.23
N ASP A 107 11.12 -3.15 -5.42
CA ASP A 107 10.63 -2.04 -6.24
C ASP A 107 9.41 -2.45 -7.07
N ILE A 108 8.83 -1.51 -7.84
CA ILE A 108 7.64 -1.77 -8.67
C ILE A 108 7.85 -2.86 -9.74
N SER A 109 9.10 -3.18 -10.09
CA SER A 109 9.43 -4.27 -11.02
C SER A 109 9.61 -5.62 -10.33
N GLY A 110 9.53 -5.66 -8.99
CA GLY A 110 9.81 -6.85 -8.19
C GLY A 110 11.28 -7.06 -7.85
N LYS A 111 12.16 -6.11 -8.19
CA LYS A 111 13.58 -6.23 -7.87
C LYS A 111 13.77 -5.98 -6.37
N MET A 112 14.21 -7.01 -5.66
CA MET A 112 14.48 -6.95 -4.23
C MET A 112 15.72 -6.11 -3.93
N SER A 113 15.60 -5.25 -2.93
CA SER A 113 16.69 -4.44 -2.39
C SER A 113 16.81 -4.69 -0.90
N VAL A 114 18.02 -5.03 -0.45
CA VAL A 114 18.38 -5.15 0.96
C VAL A 114 18.80 -3.79 1.52
N PHE A 115 18.37 -3.48 2.73
CA PHE A 115 18.68 -2.25 3.46
C PHE A 115 18.81 -2.52 4.97
N GLU A 116 19.62 -1.73 5.68
CA GLU A 116 19.66 -1.75 7.15
C GLU A 116 18.48 -0.93 7.69
N LYS A 117 18.74 0.08 8.52
CA LYS A 117 17.72 1.01 9.00
C LYS A 117 17.57 2.18 8.03
N ALA A 118 16.34 2.49 7.63
CA ALA A 118 16.05 3.67 6.84
C ALA A 118 16.39 4.96 7.63
N ILE A 119 16.93 5.95 6.92
CA ILE A 119 17.20 7.28 7.50
C ILE A 119 15.89 8.09 7.46
N PRO A 120 15.35 8.54 8.61
CA PRO A 120 14.10 9.28 8.63
C PRO A 120 14.26 10.66 7.96
N PRO A 121 13.15 11.26 7.50
CA PRO A 121 13.17 12.63 7.00
C PRO A 121 13.55 13.62 8.10
N LEU A 122 14.27 14.69 7.74
CA LEU A 122 14.58 15.84 8.59
C LEU A 122 13.33 16.68 8.87
N SER A 123 12.43 16.76 7.89
CA SER A 123 11.14 17.44 8.02
C SER A 123 10.14 16.88 7.03
N VAL A 124 8.87 16.86 7.41
CA VAL A 124 7.73 16.55 6.54
C VAL A 124 6.69 17.64 6.71
N THR A 125 6.25 18.24 5.60
CA THR A 125 5.13 19.19 5.61
C THR A 125 4.03 18.75 4.66
N ASP A 126 2.79 19.07 5.00
CA ASP A 126 1.69 18.99 4.03
C ASP A 126 1.76 20.13 3.00
N GLU A 127 0.79 20.14 2.09
CA GLU A 127 0.72 21.11 1.02
C GLU A 127 0.40 22.55 1.44
N ASN A 128 0.03 22.75 2.71
CA ASN A 128 -0.23 24.04 3.33
C ASN A 128 0.95 24.49 4.21
N GLY A 129 2.03 23.70 4.27
CA GLY A 129 3.22 23.98 5.06
C GLY A 129 3.10 23.59 6.53
N LYS A 130 2.06 22.85 6.92
CA LYS A 130 1.92 22.32 8.28
C LYS A 130 2.98 21.26 8.53
N ASP A 131 3.75 21.41 9.60
CA ASP A 131 4.74 20.42 10.01
C ASP A 131 4.03 19.18 10.59
N ILE A 132 4.31 18.02 9.99
CA ILE A 132 3.79 16.71 10.39
C ILE A 132 4.92 15.70 10.62
N THR A 133 6.16 16.17 10.78
CA THR A 133 7.37 15.34 10.90
C THR A 133 7.26 14.29 12.00
N LEU A 134 6.55 14.59 13.08
CA LEU A 134 6.39 13.70 14.23
C LEU A 134 5.80 12.32 13.86
N PHE A 135 4.99 12.25 12.81
CA PHE A 135 4.34 11.02 12.33
C PHE A 135 5.24 10.16 11.43
N PHE A 136 6.40 10.67 10.99
CA PHE A 136 7.28 9.99 10.03
C PHE A 136 8.62 9.56 10.63
N ASN A 137 8.70 9.44 11.95
CA ASN A 137 9.94 9.08 12.66
C ASN A 137 10.12 7.58 12.91
N LYS A 138 9.07 6.78 12.74
CA LYS A 138 9.10 5.33 12.93
C LYS A 138 8.06 4.67 12.03
N ARG A 139 8.27 3.39 11.72
CA ARG A 139 7.25 2.52 11.14
C ARG A 139 6.28 2.14 12.26
N ASP A 140 5.02 2.54 12.12
CA ASP A 140 3.92 2.15 12.99
C ASP A 140 2.63 2.01 12.16
N ILE A 141 1.48 1.84 12.83
CA ILE A 141 0.18 1.65 12.18
C ILE A 141 -0.53 2.97 11.85
N VAL A 142 0.11 4.13 12.07
CA VAL A 142 -0.50 5.43 11.85
C VAL A 142 -0.28 5.85 10.41
N GLN A 143 -1.37 5.90 9.65
CA GLN A 143 -1.36 6.24 8.23
C GLN A 143 -1.72 7.70 8.01
N TRP A 144 -1.07 8.32 7.02
CA TRP A 144 -1.56 9.58 6.45
C TRP A 144 -2.68 9.25 5.47
N GLN A 145 -3.84 9.89 5.63
CA GLN A 145 -5.00 9.72 4.76
C GLN A 145 -5.78 11.03 4.61
N THR A 146 -6.49 11.16 3.49
CA THR A 146 -7.44 12.27 3.28
C THR A 146 -8.56 12.21 4.31
N ASP A 147 -8.83 13.32 4.99
CA ASP A 147 -10.04 13.48 5.79
C ASP A 147 -11.23 13.82 4.87
N MET A 148 -11.94 12.79 4.42
CA MET A 148 -13.11 12.95 3.53
C MET A 148 -14.26 13.75 4.17
N GLN A 149 -14.22 14.02 5.48
CA GLN A 149 -15.23 14.85 6.16
C GLN A 149 -14.87 16.34 6.16
N ASP A 150 -13.65 16.70 5.77
CA ASP A 150 -13.22 18.09 5.69
C ASP A 150 -13.95 18.82 4.55
N LYS A 151 -14.88 19.70 4.94
CA LYS A 151 -15.67 20.52 4.01
C LYS A 151 -14.79 21.43 3.15
N ALA A 152 -13.63 21.85 3.65
CA ALA A 152 -12.72 22.72 2.92
C ALA A 152 -12.18 22.04 1.64
N LEU A 153 -12.11 20.70 1.60
CA LEU A 153 -11.74 19.95 0.39
C LEU A 153 -12.68 20.25 -0.78
N TYR A 154 -13.98 20.31 -0.50
CA TYR A 154 -15.01 20.52 -1.51
C TYR A 154 -15.15 22.00 -1.93
N GLU A 155 -14.77 22.93 -1.05
CA GLU A 155 -14.78 24.36 -1.33
C GLU A 155 -13.56 24.80 -2.16
N THR A 156 -12.37 24.33 -1.79
CA THR A 156 -11.11 24.69 -2.45
C THR A 156 -10.91 23.97 -3.78
N LYS A 157 -11.64 22.86 -4.00
CA LYS A 157 -11.46 21.93 -5.13
C LYS A 157 -10.04 21.36 -5.22
N ARG A 158 -9.23 21.48 -4.17
CA ARG A 158 -7.90 20.86 -4.08
C ARG A 158 -8.06 19.46 -3.53
N LEU A 159 -8.44 18.53 -4.41
CA LEU A 159 -8.70 17.13 -4.04
C LEU A 159 -7.43 16.28 -3.95
N LYS A 160 -6.28 16.85 -4.32
CA LYS A 160 -4.97 16.21 -4.22
C LYS A 160 -4.17 16.85 -3.10
N HIS A 161 -3.74 15.99 -2.18
CA HIS A 161 -2.81 16.34 -1.12
C HIS A 161 -1.38 16.03 -1.55
N GLU A 162 -0.44 16.75 -0.95
CA GLU A 162 0.98 16.58 -1.25
C GLU A 162 1.76 16.59 0.05
N LEU A 163 2.66 15.61 0.20
CA LEU A 163 3.60 15.57 1.30
C LEU A 163 4.99 15.91 0.79
N ILE A 164 5.61 16.90 1.42
CA ILE A 164 6.94 17.37 1.06
C ILE A 164 7.92 16.89 2.12
N PHE A 165 8.77 15.95 1.73
CA PHE A 165 9.80 15.37 2.58
C PHE A 165 11.16 16.01 2.32
N LYS A 166 11.91 16.30 3.39
CA LYS A 166 13.33 16.66 3.30
C LYS A 166 14.16 15.57 3.94
N PHE A 167 15.14 15.06 3.22
CA PHE A 167 16.06 14.02 3.71
C PHE A 167 17.50 14.55 3.78
N PRO A 168 18.34 14.01 4.68
CA PRO A 168 19.77 14.28 4.61
C PRO A 168 20.33 13.63 3.33
N LYS A 169 21.03 14.42 2.50
CA LYS A 169 21.71 13.88 1.32
C LYS A 169 23.03 13.22 1.74
N PRO A 170 23.23 11.92 1.51
CA PRO A 170 24.50 11.28 1.80
C PRO A 170 25.63 11.90 0.94
N LYS A 171 26.82 12.08 1.53
CA LYS A 171 27.98 12.62 0.81
C LYS A 171 28.31 11.72 -0.38
N ASP A 172 28.57 12.34 -1.53
CA ASP A 172 28.98 11.68 -2.78
C ASP A 172 28.01 10.63 -3.35
N ALA A 173 26.82 10.46 -2.77
CA ALA A 173 25.82 9.54 -3.28
C ALA A 173 25.34 9.97 -4.68
N LYS A 174 25.48 9.06 -5.64
CA LYS A 174 24.92 9.18 -7.00
C LYS A 174 23.52 8.59 -7.10
N LYS A 175 23.23 7.61 -6.24
CA LYS A 175 21.95 6.92 -6.14
C LYS A 175 21.53 6.85 -4.69
N VAL A 176 20.24 6.97 -4.44
CA VAL A 176 19.61 6.73 -3.14
C VAL A 176 18.37 5.87 -3.35
N LYS A 177 17.99 5.14 -2.32
CA LYS A 177 16.73 4.40 -2.29
C LYS A 177 15.79 5.13 -1.34
N LEU A 178 14.60 5.45 -1.82
CA LEU A 178 13.50 5.91 -0.99
C LEU A 178 12.70 4.67 -0.58
N LEU A 179 12.65 4.39 0.71
CA LEU A 179 11.76 3.38 1.29
C LEU A 179 10.46 4.07 1.68
N VAL A 180 9.34 3.51 1.23
CA VAL A 180 8.00 3.98 1.61
C VAL A 180 7.21 2.78 2.10
N ASN A 181 6.63 2.90 3.29
CA ASN A 181 5.61 1.98 3.77
C ASN A 181 4.26 2.58 3.38
N ALA A 182 3.54 1.93 2.45
CA ALA A 182 2.30 2.47 1.91
C ALA A 182 1.34 1.37 1.43
N GLY A 183 0.07 1.55 1.73
CA GLY A 183 -1.09 0.84 1.23
C GLY A 183 -1.99 1.77 0.42
N THR A 184 -3.12 1.24 -0.04
CA THR A 184 -4.17 2.08 -0.62
C THR A 184 -5.12 2.55 0.47
N ALA A 185 -5.88 3.63 0.26
CA ALA A 185 -6.98 3.93 1.16
C ALA A 185 -8.20 3.11 0.74
N GLN A 186 -9.09 2.75 1.68
CA GLN A 186 -10.38 2.10 1.37
C GLN A 186 -11.22 2.90 0.35
N TRP A 187 -11.00 4.22 0.27
CA TRP A 187 -11.58 5.07 -0.76
C TRP A 187 -11.25 4.63 -2.19
N GLY A 188 -10.04 4.11 -2.43
CA GLY A 188 -9.64 3.59 -3.73
C GLY A 188 -10.47 2.38 -4.16
N GLU A 189 -10.77 1.48 -3.24
CA GLU A 189 -11.65 0.33 -3.48
C GLU A 189 -13.09 0.75 -3.75
N TYR A 190 -13.61 1.66 -2.93
CA TYR A 190 -14.94 2.24 -3.15
C TYR A 190 -15.04 2.87 -4.55
N MET A 191 -14.03 3.64 -4.94
CA MET A 191 -14.01 4.28 -6.26
C MET A 191 -13.91 3.29 -7.41
N LEU A 192 -13.09 2.25 -7.27
CA LEU A 192 -13.02 1.18 -8.26
C LEU A 192 -14.38 0.51 -8.43
N LYS A 193 -15.05 0.18 -7.32
CA LYS A 193 -16.38 -0.43 -7.33
C LYS A 193 -17.41 0.46 -8.05
N GLU A 194 -17.52 1.73 -7.67
CA GLU A 194 -18.45 2.68 -8.30
C GLU A 194 -18.14 2.85 -9.80
N MET A 195 -16.87 2.89 -10.19
CA MET A 195 -16.47 2.97 -11.60
C MET A 195 -16.91 1.75 -12.41
N LEU A 196 -16.90 0.56 -11.81
CA LEU A 196 -17.38 -0.68 -12.44
C LEU A 196 -18.90 -0.73 -12.46
N ASP A 197 -19.56 -0.38 -11.35
CA ASP A 197 -21.02 -0.37 -11.22
C ASP A 197 -21.69 0.57 -12.22
N ILE A 198 -21.13 1.76 -12.45
CA ILE A 198 -21.65 2.74 -13.42
C ILE A 198 -21.67 2.17 -14.86
N ARG A 199 -20.85 1.16 -15.17
CA ARG A 199 -20.89 0.49 -16.47
C ARG A 199 -22.12 -0.41 -16.62
N GLY A 200 -22.72 -0.83 -15.52
CA GLY A 200 -23.86 -1.73 -15.49
C GLY A 200 -23.62 -2.98 -16.33
N ASN A 201 -24.57 -3.31 -17.19
CA ASN A 201 -24.50 -4.49 -18.07
C ASN A 201 -23.42 -4.43 -19.17
N LYS A 202 -22.64 -3.35 -19.26
CA LYS A 202 -21.52 -3.23 -20.21
C LYS A 202 -20.16 -3.49 -19.58
N VAL A 203 -20.11 -3.86 -18.29
CA VAL A 203 -18.84 -4.12 -17.60
C VAL A 203 -18.05 -5.25 -18.26
N ASP A 204 -18.71 -6.34 -18.67
CA ASP A 204 -18.05 -7.47 -19.34
C ASP A 204 -17.47 -7.08 -20.70
N THR A 205 -18.21 -6.29 -21.49
CA THR A 205 -17.69 -5.76 -22.76
C THR A 205 -16.48 -4.86 -22.54
N TRP A 206 -16.49 -4.06 -21.46
CA TRP A 206 -15.33 -3.24 -21.10
C TRP A 206 -14.14 -4.11 -20.68
N TYR A 207 -14.37 -5.18 -19.91
CA TYR A 207 -13.31 -6.15 -19.61
C TYR A 207 -12.73 -6.77 -20.87
N ASP A 208 -13.55 -7.18 -21.84
CA ASP A 208 -13.07 -7.71 -23.12
C ASP A 208 -12.20 -6.68 -23.87
N ASP A 209 -12.56 -5.41 -23.85
CA ASP A 209 -11.79 -4.34 -24.48
C ASP A 209 -10.47 -4.05 -23.75
N ILE A 210 -10.46 -4.14 -22.41
CA ILE A 210 -9.24 -4.10 -21.61
C ILE A 210 -8.34 -5.31 -21.91
N ASN A 211 -8.91 -6.52 -22.01
CA ASN A 211 -8.20 -7.76 -22.29
C ASN A 211 -7.51 -7.75 -23.66
N LYS A 212 -8.08 -7.03 -24.65
CA LYS A 212 -7.45 -6.79 -25.96
C LYS A 212 -6.20 -5.91 -25.90
N LYS A 213 -5.93 -5.25 -24.77
CA LYS A 213 -4.79 -4.33 -24.56
C LYS A 213 -4.73 -3.19 -25.57
N GLY A 214 -5.91 -2.71 -25.99
CA GLY A 214 -6.08 -1.65 -26.99
C GLY A 214 -6.29 -0.26 -26.37
N ILE A 215 -7.09 0.56 -27.06
CA ILE A 215 -7.33 1.95 -26.67
C ILE A 215 -7.98 2.11 -25.30
N GLU A 216 -8.85 1.19 -24.88
CA GLU A 216 -9.49 1.25 -23.56
C GLU A 216 -8.49 1.03 -22.42
N MET A 217 -7.50 0.14 -22.61
CA MET A 217 -6.42 -0.04 -21.66
C MET A 217 -5.54 1.21 -21.56
N LEU A 218 -5.24 1.85 -22.69
CA LEU A 218 -4.50 3.11 -22.70
C LEU A 218 -5.26 4.24 -21.99
N LYS A 219 -6.58 4.35 -22.21
CA LYS A 219 -7.42 5.32 -21.50
C LYS A 219 -7.42 5.07 -19.99
N LEU A 220 -7.53 3.80 -19.58
CA LEU A 220 -7.47 3.43 -18.17
C LEU A 220 -6.10 3.79 -17.57
N TYR A 221 -4.99 3.46 -18.22
CA TYR A 221 -3.66 3.80 -17.73
C TYR A 221 -3.41 5.30 -17.66
N GLN A 222 -3.87 6.07 -18.65
CA GLN A 222 -3.80 7.53 -18.60
C GLN A 222 -4.63 8.10 -17.45
N PHE A 223 -5.80 7.52 -17.17
CA PHE A 223 -6.62 7.90 -16.02
C PHE A 223 -5.92 7.57 -14.70
N VAL A 224 -5.46 6.33 -14.52
CA VAL A 224 -4.73 5.84 -13.34
C VAL A 224 -3.49 6.69 -13.08
N GLU A 225 -2.68 6.97 -14.10
CA GLU A 225 -1.48 7.78 -13.96
C GLU A 225 -1.81 9.25 -13.66
N ARG A 226 -2.84 9.83 -14.29
CA ARG A 226 -3.21 11.23 -14.07
C ARG A 226 -3.79 11.44 -12.66
N GLU A 227 -4.64 10.54 -12.22
CA GLU A 227 -5.32 10.63 -10.93
C GLU A 227 -4.52 10.00 -9.78
N GLU A 228 -3.44 9.27 -10.06
CA GLU A 228 -2.64 8.56 -9.05
C GLU A 228 -3.47 7.51 -8.30
N LEU A 229 -4.40 6.88 -9.02
CA LEU A 229 -5.26 5.83 -8.48
C LEU A 229 -4.45 4.54 -8.33
N PHE A 230 -4.36 3.98 -7.12
CA PHE A 230 -3.50 2.82 -6.80
C PHE A 230 -1.99 3.00 -7.05
N ILE A 231 -1.55 4.21 -7.42
CA ILE A 231 -0.16 4.52 -7.74
C ILE A 231 0.19 5.90 -7.18
N LEU A 232 1.15 5.99 -6.27
CA LEU A 232 1.63 7.26 -5.72
C LEU A 232 2.90 7.71 -6.45
N LYS A 233 2.92 8.91 -7.05
CA LYS A 233 4.13 9.43 -7.69
C LYS A 233 5.13 9.96 -6.66
N ALA A 234 6.39 9.60 -6.83
CA ALA A 234 7.49 10.20 -6.11
C ALA A 234 8.18 11.26 -6.98
N ASN A 235 7.99 12.52 -6.63
CA ASN A 235 8.62 13.65 -7.29
C ASN A 235 9.84 14.12 -6.48
N ILE A 236 10.92 14.47 -7.17
CA ILE A 236 12.16 14.97 -6.55
C ILE A 236 12.39 16.40 -7.03
N LEU A 237 12.71 17.29 -6.10
CA LEU A 237 13.02 18.68 -6.40
C LEU A 237 14.45 18.79 -6.95
N GLU A 238 14.57 19.08 -8.24
CA GLU A 238 15.83 19.26 -8.95
C GLU A 238 15.86 20.61 -9.65
N ASN A 239 16.87 21.44 -9.37
CA ASN A 239 17.03 22.77 -9.97
C ASN A 239 15.76 23.64 -9.87
N GLY A 240 15.04 23.57 -8.74
CA GLY A 240 13.80 24.32 -8.52
C GLY A 240 12.56 23.77 -9.22
N ARG A 241 12.62 22.55 -9.79
CA ARG A 241 11.47 21.89 -10.43
C ARG A 241 11.25 20.50 -9.85
N TRP A 242 9.99 20.15 -9.64
CA TRP A 242 9.60 18.79 -9.28
C TRP A 242 9.62 17.89 -10.51
N ILE A 243 10.39 16.81 -10.44
CA ILE A 243 10.53 15.84 -11.52
C ILE A 243 10.10 14.47 -10.99
N ASN A 244 9.17 13.81 -11.67
CA ASN A 244 8.80 12.44 -11.33
C ASN A 244 10.01 11.51 -11.53
N ARG A 245 10.37 10.77 -10.47
CA ARG A 245 11.50 9.83 -10.47
C ARG A 245 11.07 8.38 -10.26
N GLY A 246 9.79 8.15 -10.08
CA GLY A 246 9.21 6.83 -9.93
C GLY A 246 7.81 6.93 -9.35
N SER A 247 7.23 5.76 -9.14
CA SER A 247 5.95 5.63 -8.47
C SER A 247 5.95 4.41 -7.56
N ILE A 248 5.13 4.47 -6.53
CA ILE A 248 4.85 3.36 -5.62
C ILE A 248 3.54 2.73 -6.06
N SER A 249 3.56 1.43 -6.37
CA SER A 249 2.33 0.63 -6.42
C SER A 249 2.14 0.05 -5.03
N ALA A 250 1.08 0.46 -4.36
CA ALA A 250 0.72 -0.03 -3.04
C ALA A 250 -0.23 -1.23 -3.14
N GLY A 251 -0.24 -2.07 -2.09
CA GLY A 251 -1.19 -3.17 -1.92
C GLY A 251 -2.61 -2.67 -1.61
N GLY A 252 -3.45 -3.55 -1.08
CA GLY A 252 -4.78 -3.15 -0.60
C GLY A 252 -4.73 -2.22 0.63
N PRO A 253 -5.88 -1.92 1.25
CA PRO A 253 -6.00 -0.87 2.26
C PRO A 253 -5.90 -1.29 3.73
N TYR A 254 -5.84 -2.58 4.02
CA TYR A 254 -5.74 -3.17 5.35
C TYR A 254 -4.30 -3.38 5.82
N ILE A 255 -3.31 -3.46 4.92
CA ILE A 255 -1.89 -3.53 5.30
C ILE A 255 -0.96 -2.71 4.39
N ASP A 256 -0.16 -1.86 5.02
CA ASP A 256 0.90 -1.13 4.33
C ASP A 256 2.11 -2.00 4.10
N GLU A 257 2.64 -1.98 2.89
CA GLU A 257 3.83 -2.72 2.54
C GLU A 257 5.00 -1.80 2.22
N ASP A 258 6.20 -2.30 2.52
CA ASP A 258 7.43 -1.61 2.17
C ASP A 258 7.68 -1.70 0.66
N ARG A 259 7.97 -0.54 0.07
CA ARG A 259 8.29 -0.37 -1.35
C ARG A 259 9.51 0.51 -1.51
N ILE A 260 10.37 0.15 -2.44
CA ILE A 260 11.59 0.90 -2.73
C ILE A 260 11.48 1.60 -4.09
N ILE A 261 11.86 2.88 -4.10
CA ILE A 261 12.14 3.62 -5.34
C ILE A 261 13.63 3.95 -5.37
N GLU A 262 14.34 3.50 -6.40
CA GLU A 262 15.71 3.95 -6.65
C GLU A 262 15.70 5.29 -7.38
N VAL A 263 16.34 6.30 -6.79
CA VAL A 263 16.45 7.64 -7.35
C VAL A 263 17.91 7.92 -7.68
N GLU A 264 18.17 8.29 -8.93
CA GLU A 264 19.49 8.73 -9.38
C GLU A 264 19.60 10.26 -9.35
N TYR A 265 20.64 10.79 -8.71
CA TYR A 265 20.99 12.20 -8.82
C TYR A 265 21.70 12.46 -10.15
N ARG A 266 21.04 13.11 -11.10
CA ARG A 266 21.76 13.63 -12.27
C ARG A 266 22.67 14.79 -11.81
N LYS A 267 23.98 14.66 -12.00
CA LYS A 267 24.91 15.79 -11.84
C LYS A 267 24.42 16.91 -12.75
N CYS A 268 24.14 18.07 -12.16
CA CYS A 268 23.90 19.31 -12.88
C CYS A 268 25.10 19.54 -13.82
N HIS A 269 24.93 19.24 -15.10
CA HIS A 269 25.83 19.78 -16.11
C HIS A 269 25.50 21.25 -16.18
N ARG A 270 26.20 22.07 -15.39
CA ARG A 270 26.41 23.47 -15.76
C ARG A 270 27.01 23.41 -17.16
N ARG A 271 26.19 23.61 -18.19
CA ARG A 271 26.72 23.88 -19.52
C ARG A 271 27.59 25.12 -19.36
N TYR A 272 28.84 24.92 -19.75
CA TYR A 272 29.89 25.90 -19.78
C TYR A 272 29.38 27.22 -20.37
N SER A 273 29.71 28.31 -19.67
CA SER A 273 29.90 29.59 -20.31
C SER A 273 30.89 29.38 -21.46
N LEU A 274 30.45 29.72 -22.67
CA LEU A 274 31.35 30.04 -23.76
C LEU A 274 31.03 31.48 -24.15
N HIS A 275 32.12 32.21 -24.36
CA HIS A 275 32.27 33.65 -24.56
C HIS A 275 31.35 34.25 -25.60
#